data_AF-A0AA39X4I3-F1
#
_entry.id   AF-A0AA39X4I3-F1
#
_cell.length_a   1.000
_cell.length_b   1.000
_cell.length_c   1.000
_cell.angle_alpha   90.00
_cell.angle_beta   90.00
_cell.angle_gamma   90.00
#
_symmetry.space_group_name_H-M   'P 1'
#
loop_
_entity.id
_entity.type
_entity.pdbx_description
1 polymer ?
#
loop_
_entity_poly.entity_id
_entity_poly.type
_entity_poly.pdbx_seq_one_letter_code
_entity_poly.pdbx_strand_id
1 'polypeptide(L)'
;IPPGSSGPCTLIATFPANFPISSSGNAQVNVIDVNGPVAGAIVGTVTFSSETWGPKKTFINSFGCRPNMQFELELATEGAGSVSFANGNGAGVAITAGC
;
A
#
# COMPACT_ATOMS: atom_id res chain seq x y z
N ILE A 1 6.75 13.46 -11.06
CA ILE A 1 5.50 14.21 -10.77
C ILE A 1 5.44 15.35 -11.79
N PRO A 2 4.39 15.48 -12.61
CA PRO A 2 4.28 16.59 -13.56
C PRO A 2 4.38 17.93 -12.83
N PRO A 3 4.98 18.97 -13.43
CA PRO A 3 4.95 20.32 -12.87
C PRO A 3 3.48 20.77 -12.77
N GLY A 4 3.00 21.08 -11.56
CA GLY A 4 1.65 21.58 -11.32
C GLY A 4 0.66 20.63 -10.63
N SER A 5 1.04 19.39 -10.29
CA SER A 5 0.20 18.56 -9.39
C SER A 5 0.24 19.11 -7.97
N SER A 6 -0.80 19.85 -7.58
CA SER A 6 -1.05 20.34 -6.22
C SER A 6 -2.03 19.44 -5.43
N GLY A 7 -2.52 18.35 -6.04
CA GLY A 7 -3.45 17.41 -5.42
C GLY A 7 -2.79 16.44 -4.42
N PRO A 8 -3.59 15.77 -3.57
CA PRO A 8 -3.06 14.76 -2.64
C PRO A 8 -2.52 13.53 -3.39
N CYS A 9 -1.41 12.99 -2.89
CA CYS A 9 -0.88 11.70 -3.31
C CYS A 9 -1.55 10.61 -2.48
N THR A 10 -2.25 9.70 -3.15
CA THR A 10 -3.01 8.64 -2.51
C THR A 10 -2.24 7.32 -2.60
N LEU A 11 -1.97 6.73 -1.44
CA LEU A 11 -1.37 5.40 -1.34
C LEU A 11 -2.48 4.34 -1.32
N ILE A 12 -2.38 3.39 -2.24
CA ILE A 12 -3.32 2.27 -2.37
C ILE A 12 -2.58 0.94 -2.48
N ALA A 13 -3.22 -0.13 -2.04
CA ALA A 13 -2.91 -1.48 -2.49
C ALA A 13 -3.89 -1.85 -3.60
N THR A 14 -3.38 -2.32 -4.75
CA THR A 14 -4.20 -2.72 -5.89
C THR A 14 -3.84 -4.13 -6.31
N PHE A 15 -4.85 -4.99 -6.49
CA PHE A 15 -4.66 -6.34 -6.96
C PHE A 15 -5.69 -6.66 -8.05
N PRO A 16 -5.29 -7.22 -9.20
CA PRO A 16 -6.22 -7.68 -10.23
C PRO A 16 -7.26 -8.67 -9.70
N ALA A 17 -8.32 -8.88 -10.49
CA ALA A 17 -9.29 -9.91 -10.17
C ALA A 17 -8.62 -11.28 -10.09
N ASN A 18 -8.97 -12.07 -9.07
CA ASN A 18 -8.45 -13.42 -8.82
C ASN A 18 -6.91 -13.49 -8.65
N PHE A 19 -6.27 -12.38 -8.25
CA PHE A 19 -4.83 -12.36 -8.11
C PHE A 19 -4.36 -13.24 -6.94
N PRO A 20 -3.39 -14.16 -7.14
CA PRO A 20 -2.95 -15.05 -6.09
C PRO A 20 -2.16 -14.29 -5.02
N ILE A 21 -2.70 -14.29 -3.80
CA ILE A 21 -2.06 -13.74 -2.60
C ILE A 21 -1.96 -14.89 -1.61
N SER A 22 -0.73 -15.20 -1.18
CA SER A 22 -0.46 -16.24 -0.20
C SER A 22 -0.23 -15.61 1.16
N SER A 23 -0.98 -16.06 2.16
CA SER A 23 -0.88 -15.57 3.54
C SER A 23 -0.94 -16.71 4.53
N SER A 24 -0.19 -16.60 5.62
CA SER A 24 -0.20 -17.55 6.74
C SER A 24 -0.19 -16.80 8.07
N GLY A 25 -0.90 -17.31 9.07
CA GLY A 25 -0.97 -16.64 10.38
C GLY A 25 -1.61 -15.26 10.27
N ASN A 26 -1.05 -14.26 10.95
CA ASN A 26 -1.48 -12.88 10.77
C ASN A 26 -0.82 -12.26 9.52
N ALA A 27 -1.63 -11.69 8.65
CA ALA A 27 -1.22 -11.11 7.37
C ALA A 27 -1.58 -9.62 7.23
N GLN A 28 -1.92 -8.96 8.34
CA GLN A 28 -2.04 -7.51 8.38
C GLN A 28 -0.65 -6.88 8.23
N VAL A 29 -0.57 -5.86 7.40
CA VAL A 29 0.66 -5.12 7.11
C VAL A 29 0.48 -3.68 7.53
N ASN A 30 1.32 -3.21 8.43
CA ASN A 30 1.49 -1.80 8.74
C ASN A 30 2.28 -1.13 7.62
N VAL A 31 1.84 0.07 7.27
CA VAL A 31 2.56 0.98 6.39
C VAL A 31 3.11 2.09 7.26
N ILE A 32 4.42 2.22 7.26
CA ILE A 32 5.15 3.17 8.09
C ILE A 32 5.72 4.25 7.18
N ASP A 33 5.49 5.51 7.53
CA ASP A 33 6.08 6.64 6.81
C ASP A 33 7.54 6.82 7.19
N VAL A 34 8.45 6.68 6.22
CA VAL A 34 9.91 6.71 6.49
C VAL A 34 10.46 8.11 6.42
N ASN A 35 9.95 8.92 5.48
CA ASN A 35 10.54 10.22 5.18
C ASN A 35 9.53 11.37 5.18
N GLY A 36 8.31 11.16 5.63
CA GLY A 36 7.25 12.16 5.70
C GLY A 36 7.20 12.99 6.96
N PRO A 37 6.12 13.78 7.11
CA PRO A 37 6.01 14.80 8.14
C PRO A 37 6.15 14.24 9.56
N VAL A 38 5.80 12.96 9.72
CA VAL A 38 5.90 12.22 10.98
C VAL A 38 6.60 10.90 10.70
N ALA A 39 7.90 10.96 10.41
CA ALA A 39 8.73 9.78 10.17
C ALA A 39 8.64 8.78 11.33
N GLY A 40 8.52 7.49 11.00
CA GLY A 40 8.32 6.39 11.94
C GLY A 40 6.87 6.15 12.37
N ALA A 41 5.91 7.00 11.95
CA ALA A 41 4.51 6.78 12.27
C ALA A 41 3.86 5.72 11.35
N ILE A 42 3.02 4.88 11.94
CA ILE A 42 2.10 4.02 11.18
C ILE A 42 1.05 4.92 10.52
N VAL A 43 1.07 4.96 9.20
CA VAL A 43 0.15 5.77 8.39
C VAL A 43 -1.02 4.96 7.83
N GLY A 44 -1.01 3.64 8.01
CA GLY A 44 -2.15 2.77 7.73
C GLY A 44 -1.83 1.32 8.01
N THR A 45 -2.87 0.49 8.13
CA THR A 45 -2.76 -0.96 8.27
C THR A 45 -3.68 -1.61 7.25
N VAL A 46 -3.17 -2.57 6.48
CA VAL A 46 -3.88 -3.20 5.37
C VAL A 46 -3.74 -4.71 5.36
N THR A 47 -4.80 -5.41 4.99
CA THR A 47 -4.74 -6.84 4.62
C THR A 47 -4.85 -6.95 3.11
N PHE A 48 -3.80 -7.46 2.46
CA PHE A 48 -3.81 -7.66 1.02
C PHE A 48 -4.84 -8.71 0.61
N SER A 49 -5.68 -8.38 -0.35
CA SER A 49 -6.73 -9.26 -0.86
C SER A 49 -7.07 -8.90 -2.31
N SER A 50 -7.61 -9.87 -3.04
CA SER A 50 -8.17 -9.71 -4.37
C SER A 50 -9.66 -10.04 -4.36
N GLU A 51 -10.38 -9.63 -5.40
CA GLU A 51 -11.79 -9.97 -5.60
C GLU A 51 -11.99 -10.82 -6.86
N THR A 52 -13.13 -11.49 -6.98
CA THR A 52 -13.40 -12.39 -8.11
C THR A 52 -13.89 -11.67 -9.37
N TRP A 53 -14.51 -10.49 -9.20
CA TRP A 53 -15.25 -9.78 -10.23
C TRP A 53 -14.52 -8.55 -10.81
N GLY A 54 -13.45 -8.08 -10.17
CA GLY A 54 -12.75 -6.87 -10.58
C GLY A 54 -11.44 -6.64 -9.82
N PRO A 55 -10.62 -5.67 -10.26
CA PRO A 55 -9.43 -5.27 -9.52
C PRO A 55 -9.85 -4.67 -8.18
N LYS A 56 -9.33 -5.23 -7.08
CA LYS A 56 -9.55 -4.69 -5.75
C LYS A 56 -8.55 -3.56 -5.50
N LYS A 57 -9.07 -2.39 -5.13
CA LYS A 57 -8.25 -1.27 -4.67
C LYS A 57 -8.59 -0.98 -3.21
N THR A 58 -7.59 -1.09 -2.35
CA THR A 58 -7.70 -0.76 -0.93
C THR A 58 -6.98 0.56 -0.70
N PHE A 59 -7.73 1.58 -0.28
CA PHE A 59 -7.18 2.85 0.17
C PHE A 59 -6.42 2.65 1.49
N ILE A 60 -5.19 3.16 1.56
CA ILE A 60 -4.37 3.11 2.77
C ILE A 60 -4.39 4.50 3.44
N ASN A 61 -3.91 5.53 2.74
CA ASN A 61 -3.92 6.91 3.22
C ASN A 61 -3.67 7.90 2.07
N SER A 62 -3.83 9.19 2.34
CA SER A 62 -3.49 10.29 1.44
C SER A 62 -2.52 11.27 2.11
N PHE A 63 -1.63 11.83 1.29
CA PHE A 63 -0.55 12.71 1.75
C PHE A 63 -0.43 13.91 0.84
N GLY A 64 0.17 15.00 1.32
CA GLY A 64 0.70 16.02 0.41
C GLY A 64 1.72 15.38 -0.53
N CYS A 65 1.57 15.56 -1.84
CA CYS A 65 2.52 15.01 -2.81
C CYS A 65 3.91 15.61 -2.58
N ARG A 66 4.94 14.75 -2.57
CA ARG A 66 6.34 15.14 -2.41
C ARG A 66 7.21 14.45 -3.46
N PRO A 67 8.30 15.08 -3.92
CA PRO A 67 9.19 14.50 -4.94
C PRO A 67 9.72 13.11 -4.58
N ASN A 68 9.92 12.86 -3.30
CA ASN A 68 10.36 11.58 -2.77
C ASN A 68 9.44 11.19 -1.60
N MET A 69 8.84 10.01 -1.70
CA MET A 69 8.00 9.41 -0.67
C MET A 69 8.51 8.00 -0.42
N GLN A 70 8.85 7.68 0.82
CA GLN A 70 9.36 6.38 1.23
C GLN A 70 8.47 5.80 2.31
N PHE A 71 8.14 4.54 2.13
CA PHE A 71 7.30 3.78 3.04
C PHE A 71 7.97 2.45 3.32
N GLU A 72 7.83 2.01 4.57
CA GLU A 72 8.23 0.70 5.02
C GLU A 72 6.98 -0.15 5.27
N LEU A 73 7.08 -1.45 4.97
CA LEU A 73 6.02 -2.42 5.18
C LEU A 73 6.46 -3.41 6.24
N GLU A 74 5.65 -3.56 7.28
CA GLU A 74 5.91 -4.45 8.42
C GLU A 74 4.66 -5.29 8.71
N LEU A 75 4.80 -6.51 9.22
CA LEU A 75 3.66 -7.25 9.75
C LEU A 75 3.12 -6.58 11.00
N ALA A 76 1.81 -6.37 11.08
CA ALA A 76 1.19 -5.52 12.10
C ALA A 76 1.13 -6.13 13.51
N THR A 77 1.56 -7.37 13.69
CA THR A 77 1.48 -8.07 14.98
C THR A 77 2.74 -8.82 15.31
N GLU A 78 3.06 -8.88 16.60
CA GLU A 78 4.08 -9.77 17.12
C GLU A 78 3.60 -11.23 17.02
N GLY A 79 4.17 -11.99 16.08
CA GLY A 79 3.83 -13.38 15.85
C GLY A 79 4.30 -13.90 14.50
N ALA A 80 4.26 -15.22 14.32
CA ALA A 80 4.56 -15.82 13.03
C ALA A 80 3.46 -15.45 12.02
N GLY A 81 3.84 -14.74 10.98
CA GLY A 81 2.95 -14.30 9.91
C GLY A 81 3.72 -14.21 8.60
N SER A 82 3.02 -14.35 7.49
CA SER A 82 3.58 -14.02 6.19
C SER A 82 2.48 -13.56 5.26
N VAL A 83 2.84 -12.64 4.36
CA VAL A 83 2.06 -12.33 3.18
C VAL A 83 3.01 -12.18 2.01
N SER A 84 2.65 -12.79 0.90
CA SER A 84 3.44 -12.74 -0.32
C SER A 84 2.53 -12.80 -1.53
N PHE A 85 3.00 -12.20 -2.61
CA PHE A 85 2.32 -12.21 -3.89
C PHE A 85 3.39 -12.12 -4.99
N ALA A 86 3.10 -12.71 -6.15
CA ALA A 86 4.02 -12.63 -7.27
C ALA A 86 4.10 -11.19 -7.78
N ASN A 87 5.29 -10.77 -8.20
CA ASN A 87 5.43 -9.51 -8.93
C ASN A 87 4.62 -9.61 -10.24
N GLY A 88 3.70 -8.68 -10.45
CA GLY A 88 2.78 -8.70 -11.58
C GLY A 88 2.37 -7.30 -12.00
N ASN A 89 2.00 -7.14 -13.28
CA ASN A 89 1.58 -5.85 -13.79
C ASN A 89 0.28 -5.39 -13.11
N GLY A 90 0.32 -4.21 -12.47
CA GLY A 90 -0.84 -3.63 -11.78
C GLY A 90 -1.20 -4.29 -10.44
N ALA A 91 -0.32 -5.15 -9.88
CA ALA A 91 -0.48 -5.75 -8.56
C ALA A 91 0.57 -5.22 -7.57
N GLY A 92 0.14 -4.81 -6.39
CA GLY A 92 1.01 -4.35 -5.31
C GLY A 92 0.59 -3.02 -4.71
N VAL A 93 1.55 -2.33 -4.09
CA VAL A 93 1.34 -1.01 -3.48
C VAL A 93 1.70 0.07 -4.48
N ALA A 94 0.81 1.04 -4.67
CA ALA A 94 0.96 2.12 -5.64
C ALA A 94 0.63 3.48 -5.02
N ILE A 95 1.33 4.51 -5.47
CA ILE A 95 1.01 5.90 -5.17
C ILE A 95 0.39 6.52 -6.42
N THR A 96 -0.83 7.03 -6.29
CA THR A 96 -1.50 7.77 -7.35
C THR A 96 -1.46 9.25 -6.99
N ALA A 97 -0.88 10.09 -7.84
CA ALA A 97 -0.97 11.53 -7.67
C ALA A 97 -2.36 12.02 -8.14
N GLY A 98 -3.08 12.73 -7.28
CA GLY A 98 -4.23 13.53 -7.69
C GLY A 98 -3.75 14.67 -8.60
N CYS A 99 -4.42 14.85 -9.73
CA CYS A 99 -4.28 16.04 -10.57
C CYS A 99 -5.10 17.17 -9.96
#